data_AF-A0A117L8C1-F1
#
_entry.id   AF-A0A117L8C1-F1
#
_cell.length_a   1.000
_cell.length_b   1.000
_cell.length_c   1.000
_cell.angle_alpha   90.00
_cell.angle_beta   90.00
_cell.angle_gamma   90.00
#
_symmetry.space_group_name_H-M   'P 1'
#
loop_
_entity.id
_entity.type
_entity.pdbx_description
1 polymer ?
#
loop_
_entity_poly.entity_id
_entity_poly.type
_entity_poly.pdbx_seq_one_letter_code
_entity_poly.pdbx_strand_id
1 'polypeptide(L)'
;MRLEIRGAEKLSFREKQAVVLKELGYGNEEIARELGVSPTTVATLLNRARSKGYEVVIIIPTSLGLFRLRGERDGVKSVEAEDQEETR
;
A
#
# COMPACT_ATOMS: atom_id res chain seq x y z
N MET A 1 10.17 -2.99 11.97
CA MET A 1 9.46 -3.42 10.75
C MET A 1 10.48 -3.64 9.65
N ARG A 2 10.40 -4.73 8.90
CA ARG A 2 11.34 -5.06 7.81
C ARG A 2 10.56 -5.44 6.55
N LEU A 3 10.95 -4.89 5.39
CA LEU A 3 10.40 -5.27 4.09
C LEU A 3 11.35 -6.26 3.41
N GLU A 4 10.82 -7.33 2.84
CA GLU A 4 11.57 -8.30 2.05
C GLU A 4 10.88 -8.53 0.70
N ILE A 5 11.69 -8.74 -0.34
CA ILE A 5 11.22 -9.18 -1.66
C ILE A 5 11.67 -10.63 -1.83
N ARG A 6 10.73 -11.58 -1.76
CA ARG A 6 10.98 -13.00 -2.02
C ARG A 6 10.87 -13.27 -3.52
N GLY A 7 11.59 -14.27 -4.01
CA GLY A 7 11.64 -14.57 -5.45
C GLY A 7 12.46 -13.57 -6.25
N ALA A 8 13.23 -12.69 -5.57
CA ALA A 8 14.06 -11.68 -6.23
C ALA A 8 15.10 -12.31 -7.16
N GLU A 9 15.58 -13.52 -6.87
CA GLU A 9 16.52 -14.28 -7.71
C GLU A 9 15.99 -14.57 -9.12
N LYS A 10 14.66 -14.63 -9.29
CA LYS A 10 14.00 -14.83 -10.60
C LYS A 10 13.98 -13.53 -11.43
N LEU A 11 14.17 -12.38 -10.78
CA LEU A 11 14.14 -11.06 -11.40
C LEU A 11 15.51 -10.70 -12.01
N SER A 12 15.48 -10.12 -13.20
CA SER A 12 16.63 -9.43 -13.77
C SER A 12 16.99 -8.21 -12.93
N PHE A 13 18.22 -7.72 -13.08
CA PHE A 13 18.70 -6.56 -12.34
C PHE A 13 17.78 -5.33 -12.49
N ARG A 14 17.33 -5.04 -13.73
CA ARG A 14 16.42 -3.92 -14.00
C ARG A 14 15.03 -4.11 -13.41
N GLU A 15 14.52 -5.35 -13.40
CA GLU A 15 13.24 -5.65 -12.73
C GLU A 15 13.36 -5.48 -11.21
N LYS A 16 14.46 -5.93 -10.59
CA LYS A 16 14.71 -5.70 -9.15
C LYS A 16 14.68 -4.22 -8.81
N GLN A 17 15.40 -3.39 -9.57
CA GLN A 17 15.43 -1.94 -9.35
C GLN A 17 14.03 -1.31 -9.46
N ALA A 18 13.28 -1.65 -10.52
CA ALA A 18 11.94 -1.13 -10.71
C ALA A 18 10.97 -1.56 -9.59
N VAL A 19 11.01 -2.82 -9.17
CA VAL A 19 10.18 -3.33 -8.08
C VAL A 19 10.53 -2.63 -6.77
N VAL A 20 11.82 -2.55 -6.40
CA VAL A 20 12.24 -1.90 -5.14
C VAL A 20 11.72 -0.46 -5.08
N LEU A 21 11.91 0.33 -6.13
CA LEU A 21 11.40 1.70 -6.15
C LEU A 21 9.87 1.74 -6.08
N LYS A 22 9.18 0.80 -6.76
CA LYS A 22 7.72 0.75 -6.70
C LYS A 22 7.19 0.46 -5.31
N GLU A 23 7.79 -0.49 -4.59
CA GLU A 23 7.39 -0.86 -3.23
C GLU A 23 7.78 0.21 -2.18
N LEU A 24 8.78 1.05 -2.49
CA LEU A 24 9.10 2.25 -1.70
C LEU A 24 8.12 3.42 -1.94
N GLY A 25 7.18 3.28 -2.89
CA GLY A 25 6.11 4.24 -3.13
C GLY A 25 6.31 5.16 -4.34
N TYR A 26 7.39 5.00 -5.12
CA TYR A 26 7.63 5.86 -6.28
C TYR A 26 6.65 5.57 -7.44
N GLY A 27 6.27 6.64 -8.15
CA GLY A 27 5.49 6.60 -9.39
C GLY A 27 6.29 6.08 -10.59
N ASN A 28 5.60 5.69 -11.66
CA ASN A 28 6.27 5.14 -12.84
C ASN A 28 7.18 6.17 -13.53
N GLU A 29 6.77 7.44 -13.53
CA GLU A 29 7.50 8.58 -14.08
C GLU A 29 8.78 8.87 -13.28
N GLU A 30 8.71 8.76 -11.95
CA GLU A 30 9.87 8.94 -11.07
C GLU A 30 10.88 7.81 -11.28
N ILE A 31 10.40 6.57 -11.31
CA ILE A 31 11.22 5.39 -11.60
C ILE A 31 11.84 5.49 -12.99
N ALA A 32 11.11 5.98 -13.99
CA ALA A 32 11.59 6.15 -15.35
C ALA A 32 12.77 7.13 -15.40
N ARG A 33 12.66 8.29 -14.72
CA ARG A 33 13.75 9.27 -14.61
C ARG A 33 14.97 8.67 -13.91
N GLU A 34 14.75 7.99 -12.78
CA GLU A 34 15.84 7.38 -11.99
C GLU A 34 16.59 6.28 -12.78
N LEU A 35 15.87 5.45 -13.53
CA LEU A 35 16.44 4.33 -14.27
C LEU A 35 16.93 4.72 -15.68
N GLY A 36 16.68 5.94 -16.14
CA GLY A 36 17.01 6.42 -17.48
C GLY A 36 16.27 5.68 -18.59
N VAL A 37 14.99 5.34 -18.38
CA VAL A 37 14.14 4.62 -19.34
C VAL A 37 12.78 5.31 -19.49
N SER A 38 11.94 4.85 -20.43
CA SER A 38 10.58 5.40 -20.56
C SER A 38 9.63 4.86 -19.47
N PRO A 39 8.56 5.59 -19.09
CA PRO A 39 7.51 5.07 -18.21
C PRO A 39 6.88 3.76 -18.71
N THR A 40 6.73 3.60 -20.02
CA THR A 40 6.26 2.36 -20.66
C THR A 40 7.22 1.20 -20.40
N THR A 41 8.54 1.44 -20.46
CA THR A 41 9.56 0.44 -20.12
C THR A 41 9.45 0.02 -18.66
N VAL A 42 9.20 0.96 -17.74
CA VAL A 42 8.96 0.66 -16.32
C VAL A 42 7.74 -0.24 -16.15
N ALA A 43 6.61 0.09 -16.79
CA ALA A 43 5.41 -0.73 -16.75
C ALA A 43 5.67 -2.17 -17.23
N THR A 44 6.43 -2.33 -18.32
CA THR A 44 6.85 -3.63 -18.86
C THR A 44 7.78 -4.40 -17.91
N LEU A 45 8.72 -3.72 -17.24
CA LEU A 45 9.58 -4.34 -16.21
C LEU A 45 8.73 -4.85 -15.04
N LEU A 46 7.82 -4.03 -14.52
CA LEU A 46 6.94 -4.40 -13.40
C LEU A 46 5.99 -5.56 -13.78
N ASN A 47 5.43 -5.55 -14.99
CA ASN A 47 4.59 -6.66 -15.48
C ASN A 47 5.38 -7.97 -15.57
N ARG A 48 6.57 -7.95 -16.17
CA ARG A 48 7.42 -9.16 -16.25
C ARG A 48 7.83 -9.65 -14.87
N ALA A 49 8.17 -8.74 -13.95
CA ALA A 49 8.48 -9.10 -12.58
C ALA A 49 7.30 -9.82 -11.91
N ARG A 50 6.08 -9.26 -12.00
CA ARG A 50 4.87 -9.89 -11.46
C ARG A 50 4.62 -11.28 -12.04
N SER A 51 4.79 -11.46 -13.36
CA SER A 51 4.63 -12.77 -14.00
C SER A 51 5.63 -13.82 -13.53
N LYS A 52 6.78 -13.42 -12.97
CA LYS A 52 7.77 -14.34 -12.37
C LYS A 52 7.42 -14.76 -10.94
N GLY A 53 6.40 -14.15 -10.34
CA GLY A 53 5.89 -14.51 -9.01
C GLY A 53 6.83 -14.12 -7.86
N TYR A 54 7.31 -12.88 -7.85
CA TYR A 54 7.94 -12.32 -6.63
C TYR A 54 6.86 -11.97 -5.59
N GLU A 55 7.23 -11.99 -4.32
CA GLU A 55 6.33 -11.62 -3.22
C GLU A 55 6.94 -10.49 -2.40
N VAL A 56 6.10 -9.56 -1.95
CA VAL A 56 6.48 -8.48 -1.03
C VAL A 56 6.00 -8.88 0.36
N VAL A 57 6.93 -9.06 1.28
CA VAL A 57 6.65 -9.51 2.64
C VAL A 57 7.06 -8.45 3.63
N ILE A 58 6.13 -8.08 4.51
CA ILE A 58 6.43 -7.23 5.68
C ILE A 58 6.57 -8.15 6.88
N ILE A 59 7.75 -8.13 7.51
CA ILE A 59 8.03 -8.83 8.77
C ILE A 59 7.82 -7.87 9.93
N ILE A 60 6.94 -8.26 10.83
CA ILE A 60 6.56 -7.48 12.02
C ILE A 60 6.83 -8.37 13.24
N PRO A 61 7.80 -8.01 14.10
CA PRO A 61 8.17 -8.85 15.24
C PRO A 61 7.13 -8.78 16.39
N THR A 62 6.16 -7.90 16.30
CA THR A 62 5.14 -7.64 17.33
C THR A 62 3.74 -7.76 16.73
N SER A 63 2.71 -7.83 17.58
CA SER A 63 1.33 -7.71 17.13
C SER A 63 1.07 -6.27 16.66
N LEU A 64 0.31 -6.13 15.56
CA LEU A 64 -0.07 -4.81 15.04
C LEU A 64 -1.34 -4.22 15.67
N GLY A 65 -2.06 -4.98 16.50
CA GLY A 65 -3.32 -4.52 17.08
C GLY A 65 -4.40 -4.13 16.06
N LEU A 66 -4.35 -4.65 14.83
CA LEU A 66 -5.24 -4.24 13.72
C LEU A 66 -6.71 -4.57 13.98
N PHE A 67 -6.97 -5.60 14.77
CA PHE A 67 -8.33 -5.96 15.16
C PHE A 67 -8.71 -5.14 16.40
N ARG A 68 -9.56 -4.12 16.21
CA ARG A 68 -10.40 -3.65 17.31
C ARG A 68 -11.38 -4.77 17.63
N LEU A 69 -11.36 -5.27 18.86
CA LEU A 69 -12.39 -6.19 19.35
C LEU A 69 -13.75 -5.53 19.10
N ARG A 70 -14.61 -6.22 18.34
CA ARG A 70 -15.97 -5.79 17.98
C ARG A 70 -16.83 -5.74 19.23
N GLY A 71 -16.66 -4.70 20.05
CA GLY A 71 -17.30 -4.57 21.36
C GLY A 71 -17.53 -3.12 21.80
N GLU A 72 -16.64 -2.19 21.44
CA GLU A 72 -16.86 -0.76 21.69
C GLU A 72 -17.60 -0.14 20.50
N ARG A 73 -18.92 -0.34 20.48
CA ARG A 73 -19.80 0.58 19.77
C ARG A 73 -19.71 1.90 20.52
N ASP A 74 -19.01 2.86 19.93
CA ASP A 74 -19.10 4.27 20.30
C ASP A 74 -20.59 4.62 20.36
N GLY A 75 -21.07 4.90 21.56
CA GLY A 75 -22.44 5.32 21.80
C GLY A 75 -22.68 6.64 21.07
N VAL A 76 -23.30 6.55 19.89
CA VAL A 76 -23.92 7.71 19.24
C VAL A 76 -25.01 8.17 20.20
N LYS A 77 -24.72 9.23 20.97
CA LYS A 77 -25.74 10.00 21.68
C LYS A 77 -26.66 10.57 20.61
N SER A 78 -27.86 10.03 20.50
CA SER A 78 -28.98 10.68 19.83
C SER A 78 -29.17 12.04 20.49
N VAL A 79 -28.89 13.09 19.74
CA VAL A 79 -29.27 14.46 20.09
C VAL A 79 -30.78 14.51 19.86
N GLU A 80 -31.55 14.44 20.93
CA GLU A 80 -32.97 14.82 20.89
C GLU A 80 -32.99 16.35 20.67
N ALA A 81 -33.39 16.75 19.47
CA ALA A 81 -33.66 18.14 19.16
C ALA A 81 -34.93 18.55 19.92
N GLU A 82 -34.77 19.45 20.89
CA GLU A 82 -35.87 20.20 21.47
C GLU A 82 -36.42 21.15 20.40
N ASP A 83 -37.47 20.72 19.69
CA ASP A 83 -38.29 21.66 18.94
C ASP A 83 -39.22 22.37 19.94
N GLN A 84 -38.78 23.55 20.39
CA GLN A 84 -39.63 24.56 20.97
C GLN A 84 -40.47 25.17 19.84
N GLU A 85 -41.73 24.78 19.72
CA GLU A 85 -42.71 25.48 18.90
C GLU A 85 -43.48 26.47 19.78
N GLU A 86 -42.87 27.65 19.98
CA GLU A 86 -43.55 28.87 20.38
C GLU A 86 -44.10 29.52 19.10
N THR A 87 -45.42 29.51 18.86
CA THR A 87 -46.14 30.59 18.14
C THR A 87 -47.67 30.43 18.27
N ARG A 88 -48.27 31.42 18.94
CA ARG A 88 -49.68 31.89 18.95
C ARG A 88 -50.68 31.30 19.93
#